data_AF-A0A6C1E9G6-F1
#
_entry.id   AF-A0A6C1E9G6-F1
#
_cell.length_a   1.000
_cell.length_b   1.000
_cell.length_c   1.000
_cell.angle_alpha   90.00
_cell.angle_beta   90.00
_cell.angle_gamma   90.00
#
_symmetry.space_group_name_H-M   'P 1'
#
loop_
_entity.id
_entity.type
_entity.pdbx_description
1 polymer ?
#
loop_
_entity_poly.entity_id
_entity_poly.type
_entity_poly.pdbx_seq_one_letter_code
_entity_poly.pdbx_strand_id
1 'polypeptide(L)'
;MGKGVAKYGFKSGVFPTTRSILKNPTTKQTDIINKVKSPKPKGILGIGYAKGVQHPKGSHRLPPKVDFINVDSLIEKTVAEPQSIKSSNGAAQKIRLQKAELRRNFLIDAFRKEETKLLLKHEYLQKKTKELEKAKELELEKLNKEKSSDLTIMTLDKMMSEPLLRNRSPEETQLLSLKRNYNRSLLNFQTHQNKLNKLLNLYHVANEFIVTEAQLQKKIDRVFNDETQEFSDAYDVNSNFTQFGSRKSLLSGNSTFQTKINNAIMGSLTNEKFFDVSLVDSFLNNDLQNISGRIDSKLNGSFDEPENGNKDTTSL
;
A
#
# COMPACT_ATOMS: atom_id res chain seq x y z
N MET A 1 -38.74 25.09 -30.52
CA MET A 1 -37.25 25.07 -30.57
C MET A 1 -36.78 23.71 -30.08
N GLY A 2 -35.88 23.02 -30.81
CA GLY A 2 -35.46 21.66 -30.44
C GLY A 2 -34.57 21.63 -29.20
N LYS A 3 -34.77 20.67 -28.28
CA LYS A 3 -34.02 20.52 -27.01
C LYS A 3 -32.49 20.53 -27.17
N GLY A 4 -31.96 20.11 -28.33
CA GLY A 4 -30.51 20.01 -28.59
C GLY A 4 -29.81 21.27 -29.10
N VAL A 5 -30.55 22.33 -29.46
CA VAL A 5 -29.94 23.52 -30.13
C VAL A 5 -29.05 24.34 -29.20
N ALA A 6 -29.27 24.26 -27.88
CA ALA A 6 -28.47 24.99 -26.89
C ALA A 6 -26.97 24.64 -26.97
N LYS A 7 -26.63 23.37 -27.30
CA LYS A 7 -25.24 22.92 -27.49
C LYS A 7 -24.53 23.66 -28.62
N TYR A 8 -25.27 24.15 -29.61
CA TYR A 8 -24.76 24.81 -30.81
C TYR A 8 -25.07 26.30 -30.83
N GLY A 9 -25.27 26.92 -29.66
CA GLY A 9 -25.57 28.36 -29.55
C GLY A 9 -26.95 28.74 -30.06
N PHE A 10 -27.95 27.88 -29.82
CA PHE A 10 -29.35 28.05 -30.22
C PHE A 10 -29.57 28.20 -31.74
N LYS A 11 -28.64 27.70 -32.56
CA LYS A 11 -28.78 27.68 -34.02
C LYS A 11 -29.63 26.49 -34.47
N SER A 12 -30.76 26.76 -35.10
CA SER A 12 -31.62 25.74 -35.73
C SER A 12 -31.15 25.45 -37.14
N GLY A 13 -30.77 24.20 -37.42
CA GLY A 13 -30.18 23.78 -38.70
C GLY A 13 -28.67 23.55 -38.62
N VAL A 14 -28.14 22.76 -39.55
CA VAL A 14 -26.71 22.38 -39.59
C VAL A 14 -26.15 22.74 -40.96
N PHE A 15 -25.09 23.54 -40.98
CA PHE A 15 -24.30 23.76 -42.19
C PHE A 15 -23.42 22.53 -42.47
N PRO A 16 -23.11 22.24 -43.75
CA PRO A 16 -22.10 21.23 -44.06
C PRO A 16 -20.75 21.64 -43.47
N THR A 17 -19.89 20.65 -43.24
CA THR A 17 -18.55 20.90 -42.70
C THR A 17 -17.73 21.76 -43.66
N THR A 18 -17.01 22.73 -43.11
CA THR A 18 -16.17 23.62 -43.92
C THR A 18 -15.02 22.82 -44.51
N ARG A 19 -14.94 22.80 -45.84
CA ARG A 19 -13.91 22.06 -46.56
C ARG A 19 -12.59 22.82 -46.50
N SER A 20 -11.56 22.25 -45.89
CA SER A 20 -10.23 22.87 -45.81
C SER A 20 -9.63 23.12 -47.21
N ILE A 21 -8.96 24.25 -47.41
CA ILE A 21 -8.30 24.56 -48.70
C ILE A 21 -7.02 23.72 -48.82
N LEU A 22 -6.13 23.81 -47.82
CA LEU A 22 -4.96 22.94 -47.67
C LEU A 22 -5.35 21.68 -46.88
N LYS A 23 -5.08 20.50 -47.43
CA LYS A 23 -5.52 19.21 -46.86
C LYS A 23 -4.57 18.64 -45.82
N ASN A 24 -3.27 18.84 -46.03
CA ASN A 24 -2.20 18.40 -45.15
C ASN A 24 -1.48 19.62 -44.55
N PRO A 25 -0.76 19.47 -43.43
CA PRO A 25 0.04 20.54 -42.86
C PRO A 25 1.11 21.03 -43.86
N THR A 26 1.46 22.31 -43.77
CA THR A 26 2.50 22.91 -44.62
C THR A 26 3.88 22.77 -44.00
N THR A 27 4.93 22.91 -44.80
CA THR A 27 6.31 22.89 -44.32
C THR A 27 6.69 24.08 -43.44
N LYS A 28 5.97 25.21 -43.55
CA LYS A 28 6.17 26.38 -42.68
C LYS A 28 5.61 26.18 -41.27
N GLN A 29 4.78 25.16 -41.02
CA GLN A 29 4.24 24.84 -39.69
C GLN A 29 5.26 24.04 -38.85
N THR A 30 6.29 24.73 -38.38
CA THR A 30 7.42 24.15 -37.64
C THR A 30 7.01 23.41 -36.37
N ASP A 31 6.03 23.91 -35.60
CA ASP A 31 5.60 23.26 -34.36
C ASP A 31 4.97 21.89 -34.58
N ILE A 32 4.20 21.74 -35.65
CA ILE A 32 3.60 20.45 -36.04
C ILE A 32 4.72 19.49 -36.47
N ILE A 33 5.69 19.98 -37.24
CA ILE A 33 6.84 19.19 -37.69
C ILE A 33 7.65 18.70 -36.49
N ASN A 34 7.96 19.58 -35.54
CA ASN A 34 8.69 19.26 -34.32
C ASN A 34 7.93 18.23 -33.48
N LYS A 35 6.60 18.36 -33.36
CA LYS A 35 5.75 17.40 -32.66
C LYS A 35 5.70 16.03 -33.33
N VAL A 36 5.72 15.97 -34.66
CA VAL A 36 5.71 14.69 -35.39
C VAL A 36 7.07 13.99 -35.32
N LYS A 37 8.16 14.76 -35.33
CA LYS A 37 9.54 14.25 -35.26
C LYS A 37 10.00 13.91 -33.84
N SER A 38 9.31 14.40 -32.80
CA SER A 38 9.68 14.13 -31.42
C SER A 38 9.63 12.63 -31.10
N PRO A 39 10.48 12.13 -30.20
CA PRO A 39 10.51 10.72 -29.83
C PRO A 39 9.16 10.33 -29.21
N LYS A 40 8.54 9.30 -29.79
CA LYS A 40 7.23 8.82 -29.34
C LYS A 40 7.36 8.15 -27.96
N PRO A 41 6.47 8.47 -27.00
CA PRO A 41 6.54 7.91 -25.65
C PRO A 41 6.39 6.38 -25.67
N LYS A 42 6.91 5.74 -24.62
CA LYS A 42 6.84 4.29 -24.36
C LYS A 42 6.28 4.03 -22.96
N GLY A 43 5.81 2.81 -22.68
CA GLY A 43 5.20 2.46 -21.40
C GLY A 43 3.68 2.62 -21.40
N ILE A 44 3.09 3.05 -20.29
CA ILE A 44 1.63 3.11 -20.06
C ILE A 44 0.93 4.03 -21.07
N LEU A 45 1.53 5.18 -21.38
CA LEU A 45 1.03 6.14 -22.38
C LEU A 45 1.82 6.03 -23.71
N GLY A 46 2.28 4.82 -24.04
CA GLY A 46 3.18 4.58 -25.16
C GLY A 46 2.50 4.57 -26.53
N ILE A 47 3.22 4.98 -27.57
CA ILE A 47 2.78 4.89 -28.97
C ILE A 47 3.72 3.97 -29.77
N GLY A 48 3.11 3.01 -30.47
CA GLY A 48 3.80 2.01 -31.31
C GLY A 48 4.50 0.91 -30.50
N TYR A 49 5.19 0.01 -31.20
CA TYR A 49 5.83 -1.15 -30.56
C TYR A 49 6.99 -0.76 -29.63
N ALA A 50 7.13 -1.53 -28.54
CA ALA A 50 8.27 -1.44 -27.61
C ALA A 50 9.56 -1.98 -28.27
N LYS A 51 10.72 -1.52 -27.80
CA LYS A 51 12.03 -2.00 -28.30
C LYS A 51 12.17 -3.50 -27.98
N GLY A 52 12.59 -4.31 -28.96
CA GLY A 52 12.73 -5.77 -28.82
C GLY A 52 11.45 -6.58 -29.05
N VAL A 53 10.26 -5.98 -28.96
CA VAL A 53 9.00 -6.67 -29.27
C VAL A 53 8.79 -6.69 -30.78
N GLN A 54 8.62 -7.87 -31.36
CA GLN A 54 8.35 -8.04 -32.79
C GLN A 54 6.97 -7.51 -33.17
N HIS A 55 6.78 -7.16 -34.45
CA HIS A 55 5.47 -6.81 -34.99
C HIS A 55 4.98 -7.94 -35.91
N PRO A 56 3.67 -8.05 -36.16
CA PRO A 56 3.11 -9.08 -37.03
C PRO A 56 3.74 -9.08 -38.44
N LYS A 57 3.94 -10.27 -39.01
CA LYS A 57 4.44 -10.43 -40.38
C LYS A 57 3.44 -9.83 -41.36
N GLY A 58 3.92 -9.00 -42.29
CA GLY A 58 3.08 -8.31 -43.28
C GLY A 58 2.50 -6.97 -42.82
N SER A 59 2.69 -6.56 -41.57
CA SER A 59 2.32 -5.22 -41.10
C SER A 59 3.53 -4.28 -41.04
N HIS A 60 3.28 -2.98 -41.13
CA HIS A 60 4.31 -1.98 -40.87
C HIS A 60 4.42 -1.68 -39.37
N ARG A 61 5.64 -1.69 -38.84
CA ARG A 61 5.92 -1.37 -37.44
C ARG A 61 5.62 0.09 -37.07
N LEU A 62 5.89 0.99 -38.01
CA LEU A 62 5.75 2.43 -37.84
C LEU A 62 4.54 2.92 -38.63
N PRO A 63 3.80 3.92 -38.12
CA PRO A 63 2.75 4.56 -38.91
C PRO A 63 3.37 5.27 -40.12
N PRO A 64 2.57 5.48 -41.19
CA PRO A 64 3.03 6.22 -42.36
C PRO A 64 3.49 7.63 -41.97
N LYS A 65 4.46 8.15 -42.72
CA LYS A 65 4.96 9.51 -42.53
C LYS A 65 3.87 10.49 -42.97
N VAL A 66 3.82 11.64 -42.31
CA VAL A 66 2.91 12.73 -42.68
C VAL A 66 3.55 13.52 -43.83
N ASP A 67 2.79 13.70 -44.92
CA ASP A 67 3.25 14.45 -46.09
C ASP A 67 3.05 15.95 -45.86
N PHE A 68 4.15 16.66 -45.66
CA PHE A 68 4.13 18.12 -45.51
C PHE A 68 4.11 18.80 -46.88
N ILE A 69 3.14 19.68 -47.09
CA ILE A 69 2.97 20.40 -48.35
C ILE A 69 3.91 21.60 -48.39
N ASN A 70 4.74 21.67 -49.43
CA ASN A 70 5.36 22.92 -49.87
C ASN A 70 4.33 23.66 -50.73
N VAL A 71 3.84 24.81 -50.25
CA VAL A 71 2.76 25.54 -50.91
C VAL A 71 3.18 26.04 -52.30
N ASP A 72 4.42 26.52 -52.44
CA ASP A 72 4.93 27.02 -53.72
C ASP A 72 5.02 25.91 -54.78
N SER A 73 5.54 24.73 -54.42
CA SER A 73 5.59 23.60 -55.36
C SER A 73 4.21 23.00 -55.66
N LEU A 74 3.26 23.14 -54.74
CA LEU A 74 1.86 22.77 -54.98
C LEU A 74 1.22 23.74 -55.97
N ILE A 75 1.48 25.04 -55.85
CA ILE A 75 1.04 26.07 -56.79
C ILE A 75 1.60 25.77 -58.18
N GLU A 76 2.90 25.53 -58.31
CA GLU A 76 3.53 25.21 -59.60
C GLU A 76 2.89 23.99 -60.29
N LYS A 77 2.54 22.95 -59.52
CA LYS A 77 1.92 21.73 -60.05
C LYS A 77 0.45 21.91 -60.43
N THR A 78 -0.31 22.68 -59.65
CA THR A 78 -1.76 22.83 -59.84
C THR A 78 -2.14 23.98 -60.76
N VAL A 79 -1.30 25.01 -60.78
CA VAL A 79 -1.49 26.28 -61.47
C VAL A 79 -0.28 26.53 -62.37
N ALA A 80 -0.02 25.59 -63.29
CA ALA A 80 1.05 25.75 -64.26
C ALA A 80 0.78 26.94 -65.20
N GLU A 81 1.78 27.78 -65.40
CA GLU A 81 1.72 28.87 -66.37
C GLU A 81 1.77 28.33 -67.81
N PRO A 82 1.09 29.00 -68.77
CA PRO A 82 1.08 28.54 -70.15
C PRO A 82 2.49 28.64 -70.76
N GLN A 83 2.99 27.53 -71.29
CA GLN A 83 4.29 27.50 -71.98
C GLN A 83 4.34 28.40 -73.24
N SER A 84 3.19 28.65 -73.88
CA SER A 84 3.05 29.55 -75.02
C SER A 84 2.08 30.69 -74.69
N ILE A 85 2.63 31.90 -74.50
CA ILE A 85 1.88 33.09 -74.11
C ILE A 85 1.18 33.78 -75.31
N LYS A 86 1.60 33.47 -76.55
CA LYS A 86 1.28 34.28 -77.75
C LYS A 86 0.24 33.65 -78.71
N SER A 87 -0.34 32.49 -78.41
CA SER A 87 -1.10 31.67 -79.37
C SER A 87 -2.64 31.74 -79.21
N SER A 88 -3.22 32.94 -79.09
CA SER A 88 -4.68 33.09 -78.98
C SER A 88 -5.26 34.00 -80.07
N ASN A 89 -5.68 33.40 -81.18
CA ASN A 89 -6.16 34.12 -82.36
C ASN A 89 -7.70 34.30 -82.38
N GLY A 90 -8.47 33.44 -81.69
CA GLY A 90 -9.94 33.50 -81.69
C GLY A 90 -10.56 34.20 -80.45
N ALA A 91 -11.68 34.92 -80.63
CA ALA A 91 -12.38 35.59 -79.52
C ALA A 91 -12.80 34.63 -78.38
N ALA A 92 -13.31 33.44 -78.73
CA ALA A 92 -13.65 32.42 -77.75
C ALA A 92 -12.41 31.86 -77.02
N GLN A 93 -11.25 31.79 -77.69
CA GLN A 93 -10.00 31.35 -77.08
C GLN A 93 -9.48 32.39 -76.08
N LYS A 94 -9.59 33.69 -76.41
CA LYS A 94 -9.26 34.79 -75.49
C LYS A 94 -10.10 34.73 -74.20
N ILE A 95 -11.40 34.48 -74.30
CA ILE A 95 -12.28 34.34 -73.12
C ILE A 95 -11.88 33.11 -72.28
N ARG A 96 -11.55 31.97 -72.90
CA ARG A 96 -11.07 30.79 -72.16
C ARG A 96 -9.76 31.06 -71.44
N LEU A 97 -8.85 31.78 -72.09
CA LEU A 97 -7.57 32.20 -71.53
C LEU A 97 -7.78 33.11 -70.32
N GLN A 98 -8.63 34.13 -70.43
CA GLN A 98 -9.00 35.02 -69.30
C GLN A 98 -9.62 34.23 -68.13
N LYS A 99 -10.53 33.29 -68.41
CA LYS A 99 -11.11 32.42 -67.37
C LYS A 99 -10.04 31.55 -66.71
N ALA A 100 -9.07 31.05 -67.47
CA ALA A 100 -7.96 30.27 -66.93
C ALA A 100 -7.05 31.15 -66.04
N GLU A 101 -6.67 32.34 -66.50
CA GLU A 101 -5.91 33.31 -65.70
C GLU A 101 -6.60 33.66 -64.39
N LEU A 102 -7.90 33.97 -64.46
CA LEU A 102 -8.70 34.27 -63.27
C LEU A 102 -8.72 33.09 -62.28
N ARG A 103 -8.92 31.87 -62.76
CA ARG A 103 -8.88 30.66 -61.91
C ARG A 103 -7.50 30.47 -61.28
N ARG A 104 -6.42 30.68 -62.04
CA ARG A 104 -5.04 30.61 -61.54
C ARG A 104 -4.83 31.62 -60.42
N ASN A 105 -5.19 32.88 -60.65
CA ASN A 105 -5.01 33.97 -59.67
C ASN A 105 -5.74 33.68 -58.36
N PHE A 106 -7.02 33.31 -58.41
CA PHE A 106 -7.78 33.01 -57.19
C PHE A 106 -7.26 31.78 -56.44
N LEU A 107 -6.76 30.78 -57.16
CA LEU A 107 -6.25 29.56 -56.57
C LEU A 107 -4.88 29.80 -55.89
N ILE A 108 -3.99 30.56 -56.53
CA ILE A 108 -2.73 31.04 -55.94
C ILE A 108 -3.02 31.83 -54.66
N ASP A 109 -3.91 32.81 -54.74
CA ASP A 109 -4.28 33.65 -53.62
C ASP A 109 -4.88 32.83 -52.47
N ALA A 110 -5.75 31.86 -52.78
CA ALA A 110 -6.36 31.00 -51.78
C ALA A 110 -5.33 30.17 -51.01
N PHE A 111 -4.35 29.58 -51.70
CA PHE A 111 -3.31 28.79 -51.04
C PHE A 111 -2.36 29.65 -50.20
N ARG A 112 -1.91 30.79 -50.73
CA ARG A 112 -1.02 31.70 -50.00
C ARG A 112 -1.70 32.29 -48.77
N LYS A 113 -2.96 32.73 -48.90
CA LYS A 113 -3.76 33.27 -47.77
C LYS A 113 -4.09 32.20 -46.74
N GLU A 114 -4.36 30.96 -47.15
CA GLU A 114 -4.64 29.91 -46.16
C GLU A 114 -3.37 29.54 -45.38
N GLU A 115 -2.20 29.48 -46.02
CA GLU A 115 -0.93 29.25 -45.32
C GLU A 115 -0.66 30.33 -44.26
N THR A 116 -0.75 31.62 -44.64
CA THR A 116 -0.52 32.73 -43.71
C THR A 116 -1.54 32.76 -42.59
N LYS A 117 -2.83 32.51 -42.89
CA LYS A 117 -3.89 32.41 -41.89
C LYS A 117 -3.64 31.30 -40.87
N LEU A 118 -3.14 30.15 -41.30
CA LEU A 118 -2.83 29.05 -40.38
C LEU A 118 -1.67 29.41 -39.43
N LEU A 119 -0.65 30.11 -39.93
CA LEU A 119 0.46 30.61 -39.10
C LEU A 119 -0.03 31.67 -38.10
N LEU A 120 -0.78 32.67 -38.56
CA LEU A 120 -1.35 33.70 -37.69
C LEU A 120 -2.29 33.12 -36.61
N LYS A 121 -3.09 32.11 -36.97
CA LYS A 121 -3.94 31.40 -36.01
C LYS A 121 -3.10 30.70 -34.94
N HIS A 122 -1.98 30.09 -35.33
CA HIS A 122 -1.07 29.45 -34.38
C HIS A 122 -0.44 30.48 -33.43
N GLU A 123 0.09 31.57 -33.95
CA GLU A 123 0.65 32.67 -33.15
C GLU A 123 -0.37 33.24 -32.16
N TYR A 124 -1.61 33.43 -32.61
CA TYR A 124 -2.70 33.87 -31.74
C TYR A 124 -2.96 32.89 -30.60
N LEU A 125 -2.98 31.58 -30.88
CA LEU A 125 -3.16 30.56 -29.85
C LEU A 125 -2.02 30.58 -28.84
N GLN A 126 -0.77 30.69 -29.29
CA GLN A 126 0.41 30.77 -28.41
C GLN A 126 0.37 32.01 -27.50
N LYS A 127 -0.05 33.17 -28.03
CA LYS A 127 -0.22 34.38 -27.21
C LYS A 127 -1.32 34.17 -26.17
N LYS A 128 -2.46 33.62 -26.60
CA LYS A 128 -3.61 33.38 -25.72
C LYS A 128 -3.30 32.37 -24.61
N THR A 129 -2.57 31.29 -24.89
CA THR A 129 -2.19 30.32 -23.84
C THR A 129 -1.27 30.95 -22.82
N LYS A 130 -0.28 31.74 -23.26
CA LYS A 130 0.62 32.48 -22.35
C LYS A 130 -0.13 33.52 -21.53
N GLU A 131 -1.10 34.22 -22.10
CA GLU A 131 -1.96 35.15 -21.37
C GLU A 131 -2.80 34.44 -20.31
N LEU A 132 -3.34 33.26 -20.62
CA LEU A 132 -4.09 32.45 -19.66
C LEU A 132 -3.20 31.89 -18.55
N GLU A 133 -1.97 31.48 -18.85
CA GLU A 133 -1.00 31.04 -17.85
C GLU A 133 -0.64 32.19 -16.91
N LYS A 134 -0.33 33.37 -17.46
CA LYS A 134 -0.09 34.59 -16.66
C LYS A 134 -1.30 34.97 -15.81
N ALA A 135 -2.52 34.84 -16.34
CA ALA A 135 -3.73 35.11 -15.57
C ALA A 135 -3.86 34.15 -14.39
N LYS A 136 -3.58 32.85 -14.59
CA LYS A 136 -3.56 31.85 -13.51
C LYS A 136 -2.47 32.13 -12.47
N GLU A 137 -1.28 32.51 -12.91
CA GLU A 137 -0.19 32.89 -12.00
C GLU A 137 -0.57 34.11 -11.16
N LEU A 138 -1.16 35.14 -11.78
CA LEU A 138 -1.65 36.33 -11.07
C LEU A 138 -2.82 35.99 -10.12
N GLU A 139 -3.70 35.08 -10.49
CA GLU A 139 -4.75 34.57 -9.59
C GLU A 139 -4.16 33.82 -8.41
N LEU A 140 -3.19 32.94 -8.64
CA LEU A 140 -2.47 32.21 -7.60
C LEU A 140 -1.71 33.17 -6.68
N GLU A 141 -1.05 34.19 -7.23
CA GLU A 141 -0.38 35.23 -6.46
C GLU A 141 -1.37 36.02 -5.58
N LYS A 142 -2.55 36.35 -6.11
CA LYS A 142 -3.62 37.00 -5.34
C LYS A 142 -4.17 36.12 -4.23
N LEU A 143 -4.24 34.81 -4.44
CA LEU A 143 -4.68 33.85 -3.43
C LEU A 143 -3.63 33.64 -2.33
N ASN A 144 -2.35 33.63 -2.69
CA ASN A 144 -1.24 33.41 -1.75
C ASN A 144 -0.88 34.65 -0.92
N LYS A 145 -1.31 35.85 -1.33
CA LYS A 145 -1.14 37.06 -0.52
C LYS A 145 -1.93 36.92 0.77
N GLU A 146 -1.20 36.84 1.89
CA GLU A 146 -1.78 36.81 3.22
C GLU A 146 -2.66 38.04 3.44
N LYS A 147 -3.88 37.80 3.94
CA LYS A 147 -4.86 38.85 4.21
C LYS A 147 -4.92 39.08 5.71
N SER A 148 -5.22 40.30 6.14
CA SER A 148 -5.46 40.59 7.56
C SER A 148 -6.62 39.78 8.15
N SER A 149 -7.57 39.36 7.31
CA SER A 149 -8.68 38.47 7.69
C SER A 149 -8.29 37.00 7.82
N ASP A 150 -7.06 36.59 7.47
CA ASP A 150 -6.65 35.18 7.54
C ASP A 150 -6.48 34.74 9.01
N LEU A 151 -6.09 35.67 9.89
CA LEU A 151 -5.97 35.46 11.33
C LEU A 151 -7.30 35.17 12.03
N THR A 152 -8.45 35.40 11.38
CA THR A 152 -9.77 35.02 11.93
C THR A 152 -10.14 33.58 11.60
N ILE A 153 -9.46 32.95 10.65
CA ILE A 153 -9.59 31.52 10.37
C ILE A 153 -8.74 30.78 11.39
N MET A 154 -9.35 29.85 12.13
CA MET A 154 -8.62 29.05 13.12
C MET A 154 -7.58 28.17 12.42
N THR A 155 -6.33 28.23 12.87
CA THR A 155 -5.26 27.38 12.34
C THR A 155 -4.90 26.26 13.31
N LEU A 156 -4.60 25.08 12.74
CA LEU A 156 -4.08 23.91 13.46
C LEU A 156 -2.74 23.51 12.82
N ASP A 157 -1.89 24.49 12.52
CA ASP A 157 -0.73 24.32 11.64
C ASP A 157 0.23 23.24 12.14
N LYS A 158 0.48 23.20 13.45
CA LYS A 158 1.32 22.17 14.06
C LYS A 158 0.74 20.77 13.86
N MET A 159 -0.55 20.57 14.11
CA MET A 159 -1.22 19.28 13.93
C MET A 159 -1.23 18.85 12.45
N MET A 160 -1.43 19.79 11.52
CA MET A 160 -1.41 19.50 10.08
C MET A 160 0.00 19.23 9.54
N SER A 161 1.03 19.77 10.20
CA SER A 161 2.44 19.55 9.84
C SER A 161 2.98 18.21 10.33
N GLU A 162 2.38 17.63 11.36
CA GLU A 162 2.83 16.36 11.93
C GLU A 162 2.56 15.20 10.97
N PRO A 163 3.53 14.29 10.74
CA PRO A 163 3.31 13.14 9.87
C PRO A 163 2.25 12.22 10.49
N LEU A 164 1.28 11.80 9.67
CA LEU A 164 0.19 10.93 10.11
C LEU A 164 0.67 9.60 10.74
N LEU A 165 1.85 9.13 10.33
CA LEU A 165 2.47 7.93 10.86
C LEU A 165 3.96 8.17 11.11
N ARG A 166 4.39 7.90 12.35
CA ARG A 166 5.80 7.69 12.65
C ARG A 166 6.14 6.23 12.38
N ASN A 167 7.01 5.98 11.41
CA ASN A 167 7.55 4.64 11.19
C ASN A 167 8.43 4.22 12.38
N ARG A 168 8.36 2.94 12.76
CA ARG A 168 9.19 2.40 13.85
C ARG A 168 10.66 2.40 13.42
N SER A 169 11.56 2.69 14.35
CA SER A 169 12.99 2.51 14.12
C SER A 169 13.32 1.00 14.01
N PRO A 170 14.41 0.61 13.33
CA PRO A 170 14.80 -0.80 13.27
C PRO A 170 15.03 -1.39 14.67
N GLU A 171 15.59 -0.64 15.60
CA GLU A 171 15.75 -1.04 17.00
C GLU A 171 14.40 -1.30 17.69
N GLU A 172 13.43 -0.39 17.53
CA GLU A 172 12.08 -0.57 18.08
C GLU A 172 11.41 -1.81 17.51
N THR A 173 11.62 -2.13 16.22
CA THR A 173 11.08 -3.34 15.61
C THR A 173 11.72 -4.62 16.16
N GLN A 174 13.03 -4.59 16.42
CA GLN A 174 13.76 -5.71 17.03
C GLN A 174 13.33 -5.94 18.48
N LEU A 175 13.22 -4.88 19.28
CA LEU A 175 12.74 -4.98 20.65
C LEU A 175 11.31 -5.53 20.71
N LEU A 176 10.44 -5.08 19.80
CA LEU A 176 9.07 -5.58 19.69
C LEU A 176 9.04 -7.06 19.29
N SER A 177 9.88 -7.49 18.34
CA SER A 177 9.96 -8.89 17.93
C SER A 177 10.48 -9.80 19.06
N LEU A 178 11.46 -9.33 19.84
CA LEU A 178 11.94 -10.02 21.04
C LEU A 178 10.83 -10.17 22.09
N LYS A 179 10.06 -9.10 22.37
CA LYS A 179 8.91 -9.17 23.28
C LYS A 179 7.86 -10.18 22.81
N ARG A 180 7.57 -10.23 21.50
CA ARG A 180 6.65 -11.23 20.93
C ARG A 180 7.17 -12.66 21.08
N ASN A 181 8.47 -12.86 20.86
CA ASN A 181 9.10 -14.18 20.99
C ASN A 181 9.11 -14.65 22.45
N TYR A 182 9.42 -13.76 23.38
CA TYR A 182 9.38 -14.03 24.81
C TYR A 182 7.97 -14.40 25.29
N ASN A 183 6.95 -13.64 24.90
CA ASN A 183 5.57 -13.95 25.27
C ASN A 183 5.13 -15.34 24.74
N ARG A 184 5.59 -15.70 23.53
CA ARG A 184 5.33 -17.02 22.95
C ARG A 184 6.01 -18.14 23.72
N SER A 185 7.30 -17.99 24.06
CA SER A 185 8.03 -19.01 24.81
C SER A 185 7.50 -19.17 26.24
N LEU A 186 7.12 -18.07 26.89
CA LEU A 186 6.55 -18.08 28.24
C LEU A 186 5.23 -18.86 28.30
N LEU A 187 4.32 -18.64 27.35
CA LEU A 187 3.08 -19.42 27.26
C LEU A 187 3.36 -20.90 27.04
N ASN A 188 4.29 -21.23 26.13
CA ASN A 188 4.68 -22.62 25.89
C ASN A 188 5.27 -23.26 27.15
N PHE A 189 6.12 -22.55 27.88
CA PHE A 189 6.69 -23.02 29.14
C PHE A 189 5.61 -23.31 30.19
N GLN A 190 4.67 -22.39 30.40
CA GLN A 190 3.54 -22.60 31.32
C GLN A 190 2.67 -23.80 30.92
N THR A 191 2.42 -24.00 29.62
CA THR A 191 1.69 -25.20 29.18
C THR A 191 2.46 -26.50 29.45
N HIS A 192 3.79 -26.47 29.35
CA HIS A 192 4.62 -27.62 29.71
C HIS A 192 4.61 -27.87 31.21
N GLN A 193 4.75 -26.82 32.02
CA GLN A 193 4.66 -26.93 33.48
C GLN A 193 3.31 -27.53 33.91
N ASN A 194 2.21 -27.10 33.30
CA ASN A 194 0.89 -27.69 33.54
C ASN A 194 0.79 -29.16 33.10
N LYS A 195 1.44 -29.56 32.00
CA LYS A 195 1.51 -30.97 31.58
C LYS A 195 2.34 -31.79 32.55
N LEU A 196 3.44 -31.26 33.06
CA LEU A 196 4.28 -31.91 34.08
C LEU A 196 3.50 -32.09 35.38
N ASN A 197 2.76 -31.08 35.82
CA ASN A 197 1.88 -31.20 36.99
C ASN A 197 0.81 -32.28 36.79
N LYS A 198 0.21 -32.37 35.60
CA LYS A 198 -0.74 -33.44 35.27
C LYS A 198 -0.09 -34.82 35.26
N LEU A 199 1.13 -34.94 34.75
CA LEU A 199 1.90 -36.18 34.77
C LEU A 199 2.22 -36.58 36.21
N LEU A 200 2.64 -35.63 37.05
CA LEU A 200 2.89 -35.87 38.46
C LEU A 200 1.62 -36.35 39.17
N ASN A 201 0.48 -35.71 38.91
CA ASN A 201 -0.80 -36.17 39.45
C ASN A 201 -1.14 -37.59 38.98
N LEU A 202 -0.87 -37.93 37.72
CA LEU A 202 -1.03 -39.30 37.21
C LEU A 202 -0.13 -40.27 37.97
N TYR A 203 1.14 -39.92 38.19
CA TYR A 203 2.07 -40.73 38.97
C TYR A 203 1.56 -40.99 40.40
N HIS A 204 0.95 -39.98 41.04
CA HIS A 204 0.34 -40.16 42.35
C HIS A 204 -0.87 -41.10 42.34
N VAL A 205 -1.70 -41.06 41.29
CA VAL A 205 -2.86 -41.96 41.12
C VAL A 205 -2.47 -43.35 40.59
N ALA A 206 -1.24 -43.51 40.09
CA ALA A 206 -0.81 -44.74 39.43
C ALA A 206 -0.78 -45.97 40.35
N ASN A 207 -0.74 -45.77 41.67
CA ASN A 207 -0.86 -46.85 42.66
C ASN A 207 -2.26 -47.50 42.68
N GLU A 208 -3.31 -46.76 42.29
CA GLU A 208 -4.66 -47.28 42.18
C GLU A 208 -4.89 -48.00 40.84
N PHE A 209 -4.12 -47.64 39.81
CA PHE A 209 -4.19 -48.32 38.52
C PHE A 209 -3.71 -49.76 38.61
N ILE A 210 -4.49 -50.65 37.99
CA ILE A 210 -4.20 -52.08 37.96
C ILE A 210 -3.40 -52.35 36.70
N VAL A 211 -2.17 -52.84 36.85
CA VAL A 211 -1.29 -53.18 35.73
C VAL A 211 -1.09 -54.68 35.64
N THR A 212 -0.97 -55.38 36.77
CA THR A 212 -0.73 -56.83 36.81
C THR A 212 -1.98 -57.61 37.26
N GLU A 213 -2.09 -58.87 36.86
CA GLU A 213 -3.21 -59.74 37.19
C GLU A 213 -3.33 -59.96 38.72
N ALA A 214 -2.20 -59.99 39.42
CA ALA A 214 -2.18 -60.10 40.88
C ALA A 214 -2.81 -58.87 41.57
N GLN A 215 -2.61 -57.67 41.01
CA GLN A 215 -3.28 -56.46 41.50
C GLN A 215 -4.78 -56.47 41.19
N LEU A 216 -5.16 -57.03 40.04
CA LEU A 216 -6.56 -57.16 39.64
C LEU A 216 -7.33 -58.03 40.63
N GLN A 217 -6.81 -59.21 40.95
CA GLN A 217 -7.48 -60.11 41.88
C GLN A 217 -7.63 -59.48 43.27
N LYS A 218 -6.59 -58.79 43.77
CA LYS A 218 -6.67 -58.04 45.04
C LYS A 218 -7.72 -56.93 45.02
N LYS A 219 -7.92 -56.23 43.90
CA LYS A 219 -8.96 -55.19 43.80
C LYS A 219 -10.35 -55.81 43.67
N ILE A 220 -10.50 -56.93 42.95
CA ILE A 220 -11.75 -57.72 42.90
C ILE A 220 -12.14 -58.16 44.31
N ASP A 221 -11.20 -58.75 45.04
CA ASP A 221 -11.45 -59.19 46.41
C ASP A 221 -11.88 -58.02 47.31
N ARG A 222 -11.23 -56.86 47.19
CA ARG A 222 -11.63 -55.65 47.95
C ARG A 222 -13.01 -55.11 47.56
N VAL A 223 -13.35 -55.07 46.28
CA VAL A 223 -14.62 -54.47 45.81
C VAL A 223 -15.81 -55.39 46.05
N PHE A 224 -15.63 -56.71 45.91
CA PHE A 224 -16.71 -57.70 46.01
C PHE A 224 -16.83 -58.35 47.39
N ASN A 225 -15.77 -58.39 48.21
CA ASN A 225 -15.84 -58.97 49.56
C ASN A 225 -16.13 -57.91 50.63
N ASP A 226 -15.77 -56.63 50.43
CA ASP A 226 -16.19 -55.54 51.31
C ASP A 226 -17.54 -54.97 50.80
N GLU A 227 -18.68 -55.35 51.39
CA GLU A 227 -20.06 -54.91 51.06
C GLU A 227 -20.35 -53.39 51.28
N THR A 228 -19.37 -52.50 51.16
CA THR A 228 -19.50 -51.12 51.67
C THR A 228 -19.81 -50.02 50.65
N GLN A 229 -19.84 -50.28 49.34
CA GLN A 229 -20.21 -49.26 48.34
C GLN A 229 -20.71 -49.90 47.02
N GLU A 230 -21.91 -50.52 47.00
CA GLU A 230 -22.61 -50.67 45.72
C GLU A 230 -23.04 -49.28 45.23
N PHE A 231 -22.58 -48.87 44.05
CA PHE A 231 -22.90 -47.57 43.44
C PHE A 231 -24.36 -47.54 42.95
N SER A 232 -25.32 -47.50 43.89
CA SER A 232 -26.76 -47.50 43.61
C SER A 232 -27.34 -46.12 43.29
N ASP A 233 -26.55 -45.05 43.40
CA ASP A 233 -26.95 -43.67 43.10
C ASP A 233 -26.45 -43.19 41.71
N ALA A 234 -26.99 -43.73 40.62
CA ALA A 234 -26.69 -43.22 39.27
C ALA A 234 -27.78 -43.41 38.20
N TYR A 235 -29.05 -43.31 38.58
CA TYR A 235 -30.14 -43.00 37.63
C TYR A 235 -30.77 -41.65 37.99
N ASP A 236 -29.98 -40.57 37.98
CA ASP A 236 -30.51 -39.22 37.79
C ASP A 236 -29.85 -38.60 36.56
N VAL A 237 -30.59 -38.68 35.45
CA VAL A 237 -30.14 -38.36 34.08
C VAL A 237 -30.02 -36.85 33.84
N ASN A 238 -30.23 -35.99 34.85
CA ASN A 238 -30.32 -34.54 34.63
C ASN A 238 -29.45 -33.61 35.48
N SER A 239 -28.59 -34.09 36.39
CA SER A 239 -27.94 -33.16 37.35
C SER A 239 -26.41 -33.11 37.36
N ASN A 240 -25.65 -34.06 36.81
CA ASN A 240 -24.19 -34.08 36.97
C ASN A 240 -23.33 -34.23 35.69
N PHE A 241 -23.91 -34.08 34.50
CA PHE A 241 -23.16 -34.08 33.24
C PHE A 241 -22.59 -32.70 32.83
N THR A 242 -22.80 -31.65 33.64
CA THR A 242 -22.39 -30.26 33.29
C THR A 242 -21.03 -29.81 33.87
N GLN A 243 -20.19 -30.71 34.38
CA GLN A 243 -18.83 -30.35 34.81
C GLN A 243 -17.78 -30.42 33.69
N PHE A 244 -18.16 -30.81 32.47
CA PHE A 244 -17.35 -30.67 31.27
C PHE A 244 -17.96 -29.63 30.33
N GLY A 245 -17.79 -28.35 30.67
CA GLY A 245 -18.00 -27.25 29.73
C GLY A 245 -19.19 -26.36 30.04
N SER A 246 -19.04 -25.47 31.02
CA SER A 246 -19.63 -24.13 30.89
C SER A 246 -18.89 -23.12 31.75
N ARG A 247 -18.19 -22.19 31.09
CA ARG A 247 -17.70 -20.95 31.71
C ARG A 247 -18.94 -20.10 32.01
N LYS A 248 -19.33 -20.01 33.28
CA LYS A 248 -19.95 -18.82 33.93
C LYS A 248 -20.39 -19.15 35.37
N SER A 249 -19.54 -18.80 36.33
CA SER A 249 -19.98 -18.23 37.60
C SER A 249 -18.81 -17.40 38.15
N LEU A 250 -18.77 -16.15 37.68
CA LEU A 250 -18.15 -15.04 38.41
C LEU A 250 -19.09 -14.73 39.57
N LEU A 251 -18.54 -14.48 40.77
CA LEU A 251 -19.18 -14.00 42.01
C LEU A 251 -19.32 -15.05 43.13
N SER A 252 -18.20 -15.39 43.76
CA SER A 252 -18.15 -15.68 45.21
C SER A 252 -16.73 -15.44 45.69
N GLY A 253 -16.42 -14.20 46.05
CA GLY A 253 -15.14 -13.81 46.62
C GLY A 253 -14.98 -14.32 48.04
N ASN A 254 -13.82 -14.89 48.34
CA ASN A 254 -13.17 -15.09 49.66
C ASN A 254 -12.95 -16.54 50.09
N SER A 255 -13.83 -17.52 49.80
CA SER A 255 -13.58 -18.92 50.20
C SER A 255 -12.56 -19.65 49.32
N THR A 256 -12.44 -19.27 48.05
CA THR A 256 -11.53 -19.94 47.10
C THR A 256 -10.06 -19.58 47.28
N PHE A 257 -9.76 -18.42 47.90
CA PHE A 257 -8.38 -17.98 48.06
C PHE A 257 -7.73 -18.62 49.28
N GLN A 258 -8.44 -18.65 50.42
CA GLN A 258 -7.96 -19.35 51.61
C GLN A 258 -7.87 -20.86 51.40
N THR A 259 -8.85 -21.50 50.74
CA THR A 259 -8.76 -22.93 50.42
C THR A 259 -7.63 -23.24 49.44
N LYS A 260 -7.36 -22.38 48.46
CA LYS A 260 -6.19 -22.53 47.57
C LYS A 260 -4.87 -22.32 48.31
N ILE A 261 -4.78 -21.34 49.21
CA ILE A 261 -3.59 -21.11 50.03
C ILE A 261 -3.37 -22.29 50.99
N ASN A 262 -4.41 -22.74 51.67
CA ASN A 262 -4.30 -23.84 52.64
C ASN A 262 -3.97 -25.16 51.94
N ASN A 263 -4.53 -25.42 50.75
CA ASN A 263 -4.15 -26.58 49.94
C ASN A 263 -2.72 -26.47 49.37
N ALA A 264 -2.25 -25.26 49.04
CA ALA A 264 -0.88 -25.02 48.59
C ALA A 264 0.16 -25.10 49.71
N ILE A 265 -0.23 -24.78 50.95
CA ILE A 265 0.65 -24.81 52.14
C ILE A 265 0.64 -26.18 52.82
N MET A 266 -0.51 -26.86 52.90
CA MET A 266 -0.69 -28.07 53.72
C MET A 266 -0.85 -29.37 52.92
N GLY A 267 -1.04 -29.33 51.60
CA GLY A 267 -1.40 -30.50 50.81
C GLY A 267 -2.84 -30.97 51.08
N SER A 268 -3.47 -31.69 50.15
CA SER A 268 -4.87 -32.11 50.30
C SER A 268 -5.05 -33.08 51.48
N LEU A 269 -6.09 -32.84 52.29
CA LEU A 269 -6.50 -33.60 53.49
C LEU A 269 -7.02 -35.03 53.19
N THR A 270 -6.23 -35.82 52.49
CA THR A 270 -6.36 -37.28 52.42
C THR A 270 -4.99 -37.84 52.81
N ASN A 271 -4.95 -38.86 53.67
CA ASN A 271 -3.79 -39.31 54.48
C ASN A 271 -2.48 -39.70 53.76
N GLU A 272 -2.24 -39.29 52.52
CA GLU A 272 -0.97 -39.44 51.81
C GLU A 272 -0.41 -38.05 51.45
N LYS A 273 0.83 -37.79 51.89
CA LYS A 273 1.53 -36.52 51.65
C LYS A 273 1.86 -36.39 50.17
N PHE A 274 1.09 -35.62 49.42
CA PHE A 274 1.39 -35.29 48.02
C PHE A 274 2.39 -34.13 47.94
N PHE A 275 3.41 -34.28 47.08
CA PHE A 275 4.43 -33.26 46.87
C PHE A 275 4.07 -32.43 45.62
N ASP A 276 3.83 -31.14 45.79
CA ASP A 276 3.59 -30.21 44.67
C ASP A 276 4.92 -29.76 44.05
N VAL A 277 4.97 -29.64 42.72
CA VAL A 277 6.14 -29.14 41.96
C VAL A 277 6.47 -27.70 42.37
N SER A 278 5.47 -26.92 42.79
CA SER A 278 5.66 -25.54 43.26
C SER A 278 6.60 -25.45 44.48
N LEU A 279 6.57 -26.44 45.37
CA LEU A 279 7.45 -26.55 46.53
C LEU A 279 8.89 -26.87 46.10
N VAL A 280 9.07 -27.75 45.13
CA VAL A 280 10.38 -28.09 44.54
C VAL A 280 10.95 -26.90 43.77
N ASP A 281 10.13 -26.22 42.96
CA ASP A 281 10.52 -25.00 42.24
C ASP A 281 10.91 -23.88 43.21
N SER A 282 10.20 -23.70 44.33
CA SER A 282 10.56 -22.70 45.35
C SER A 282 11.90 -23.00 46.03
N PHE A 283 12.19 -24.28 46.26
CA PHE A 283 13.44 -24.73 46.86
C PHE A 283 14.62 -24.55 45.89
N LEU A 284 14.44 -24.98 44.63
CA LEU A 284 15.43 -24.77 43.57
C LEU A 284 15.66 -23.29 43.26
N ASN A 285 14.62 -22.46 43.29
CA ASN A 285 14.75 -21.02 43.11
C ASN A 285 15.48 -20.34 44.29
N ASN A 286 15.25 -20.79 45.52
CA ASN A 286 16.04 -20.32 46.68
C ASN A 286 17.51 -20.75 46.56
N ASP A 287 17.78 -21.96 46.11
CA ASP A 287 19.15 -22.42 45.85
C ASP A 287 19.80 -21.64 44.71
N LEU A 288 19.09 -21.34 43.63
CA LEU A 288 19.57 -20.50 42.53
C LEU A 288 19.80 -19.05 42.97
N GLN A 289 18.94 -18.48 43.81
CA GLN A 289 19.12 -17.17 44.43
C GLN A 289 20.36 -17.15 45.32
N ASN A 290 20.55 -18.17 46.16
CA ASN A 290 21.73 -18.34 47.02
C ASN A 290 23.01 -18.52 46.19
N ILE A 291 22.95 -19.24 45.07
CA ILE A 291 24.06 -19.40 44.13
C ILE A 291 24.36 -18.08 43.43
N SER A 292 23.35 -17.34 42.95
CA SER A 292 23.54 -16.03 42.33
C SER A 292 24.13 -15.02 43.32
N GLY A 293 23.63 -14.98 44.56
CA GLY A 293 24.18 -14.14 45.61
C GLY A 293 25.63 -14.52 45.97
N ARG A 294 25.99 -15.81 45.90
CA ARG A 294 27.37 -16.28 46.07
C ARG A 294 28.28 -15.92 44.88
N ILE A 295 27.74 -15.91 43.65
CA ILE A 295 28.45 -15.50 42.45
C ILE A 295 28.68 -13.99 42.48
N ASP A 296 27.65 -13.20 42.80
CA ASP A 296 27.71 -11.76 42.95
C ASP A 296 28.64 -11.36 44.11
N SER A 297 28.62 -12.09 45.23
CA SER A 297 29.57 -11.85 46.33
C SER A 297 31.01 -12.23 45.96
N LYS A 298 31.22 -13.25 45.11
CA LYS A 298 32.55 -13.61 44.61
C LYS A 298 33.07 -12.63 43.57
N LEU A 299 32.19 -12.11 42.70
CA LEU A 299 32.51 -11.06 41.73
C LEU A 299 32.83 -9.73 42.43
N ASN A 300 32.07 -9.36 43.45
CA ASN A 300 32.31 -8.15 44.24
C ASN A 300 33.51 -8.31 45.20
N GLY A 301 33.78 -9.50 45.71
CA GLY A 301 34.96 -9.79 46.55
C GLY A 301 36.29 -9.84 45.80
N SER A 302 36.28 -9.92 44.47
CA SER A 302 37.49 -9.85 43.64
C SER A 302 37.88 -8.42 43.20
N PHE A 303 37.16 -7.39 43.64
CA PHE A 303 37.43 -5.98 43.29
C PHE A 303 37.96 -5.11 44.44
N ASP A 304 38.10 -5.66 45.65
CA ASP A 304 38.63 -4.92 46.81
C ASP A 304 40.04 -5.43 47.20
N GLU A 305 41.03 -5.21 46.31
CA GLU A 305 42.43 -4.99 46.74
C GLU A 305 42.76 -3.50 46.54
N PRO A 306 43.23 -2.77 47.56
CA PRO A 306 43.56 -1.36 47.43
C PRO A 306 44.99 -1.21 46.91
N GLU A 307 45.17 -0.93 45.62
CA GLU A 307 46.44 -0.38 45.14
C GLU A 307 46.52 1.11 45.47
N ASN A 308 47.47 1.41 46.36
CA ASN A 308 48.02 2.72 46.64
C ASN A 308 48.47 3.44 45.36
N GLY A 309 47.97 4.67 45.20
CA GLY A 309 48.67 5.86 44.71
C GLY A 309 49.69 5.76 43.56
N ASN A 310 49.41 6.48 42.47
CA ASN A 310 50.32 7.55 42.07
C ASN A 310 49.65 8.61 41.18
N LYS A 311 50.01 9.86 41.48
CA LYS A 311 49.78 11.06 40.68
C LYS A 311 50.72 11.04 39.47
N ASP A 312 50.25 11.51 38.32
CA ASP A 312 50.91 12.49 37.42
C ASP A 312 50.20 12.50 36.03
N THR A 313 49.48 13.58 35.72
CA THR A 313 49.80 14.69 34.78
C THR A 313 49.46 14.50 33.28
N THR A 314 48.73 15.50 32.76
CA THR A 314 48.70 16.06 31.36
C THR A 314 48.14 15.17 30.24
N SER A 315 47.31 15.60 29.28
CA SER A 315 46.95 16.93 28.72
C SER A 315 45.82 16.80 27.67
N LEU A 316 45.20 17.95 27.38
CA LEU A 316 44.21 18.33 26.33
C LEU A 316 42.73 18.09 26.64
#